data_AF-A0A969GHR3-F1
#
_entry.id   AF-A0A969GHR3-F1
#
_cell.length_a   1.000
_cell.length_b   1.000
_cell.length_c   1.000
_cell.angle_alpha   90.00
_cell.angle_beta   90.00
_cell.angle_gamma   90.00
#
_symmetry.space_group_name_H-M   'P 1'
#
loop_
_entity.id
_entity.type
_entity.pdbx_description
1 polymer ?
#
loop_
_entity_poly.entity_id
_entity_poly.type
_entity_poly.pdbx_seq_one_letter_code
_entity_poly.pdbx_strand_id
1 'polypeptide(L)'
;MHIREYQQWLKAWDSAREWDKILPSHVMLHAIEELGEVSKLVQMIEGYRVNDLPSTEALREELELELSDLVVMLFKIAYLCQIDMEEALARGQRKADERFPDPKTGPADRDAYWRRFRRYVEEAELDSATGSNR
;
A
#
# COMPACT_ATOMS: atom_id res chain seq x y z
N MET A 1 -6.69 17.21 8.67
CA MET A 1 -6.14 17.77 7.42
C MET A 1 -6.89 17.14 6.26
N HIS A 2 -7.42 17.94 5.34
CA HIS A 2 -8.07 17.44 4.14
C HIS A 2 -7.03 17.06 3.06
N ILE A 3 -7.42 16.19 2.12
CA ILE A 3 -6.52 15.64 1.09
C ILE A 3 -5.95 16.77 0.23
N ARG A 4 -6.82 17.68 -0.21
CA ARG A 4 -6.43 18.86 -0.99
C ARG A 4 -5.50 19.79 -0.21
N GLU A 5 -5.79 20.03 1.07
CA GLU A 5 -4.97 20.89 1.93
C GLU A 5 -3.56 20.32 2.09
N TYR A 6 -3.44 19.01 2.32
CA TYR A 6 -2.15 18.35 2.41
C TYR A 6 -1.34 18.47 1.12
N GLN A 7 -1.97 18.20 -0.03
CA GLN A 7 -1.32 18.33 -1.34
C GLN A 7 -0.79 19.76 -1.57
N GLN A 8 -1.57 20.77 -1.20
CA GLN A 8 -1.18 22.18 -1.32
C GLN A 8 -0.02 22.53 -0.39
N TRP A 9 -0.07 22.08 0.86
CA TRP A 9 1.03 22.24 1.82
C TRP A 9 2.31 21.58 1.30
N LEU A 10 2.24 20.34 0.83
CA LEU A 10 3.39 19.59 0.31
C LEU A 10 4.01 20.32 -0.88
N LYS A 11 3.18 20.76 -1.84
CA LYS A 11 3.66 21.52 -2.99
C LYS A 11 4.39 22.79 -2.56
N ALA A 12 3.83 23.57 -1.63
CA ALA A 12 4.46 24.79 -1.14
C ALA A 12 5.79 24.51 -0.42
N TRP A 13 5.82 23.46 0.42
CA TRP A 13 7.01 23.04 1.15
C TRP A 13 8.13 22.54 0.21
N ASP A 14 7.78 21.78 -0.82
CA ASP A 14 8.73 21.23 -1.79
C ASP A 14 9.26 22.31 -2.75
N SER A 15 8.38 23.22 -3.21
CA SER A 15 8.77 24.33 -4.09
C SER A 15 9.69 25.33 -3.39
N ALA A 16 9.50 25.57 -2.08
CA ALA A 16 10.39 26.41 -1.29
C ALA A 16 11.83 25.87 -1.20
N ARG A 17 12.03 24.59 -1.56
CA ARG A 17 13.34 23.91 -1.61
C ARG A 17 13.82 23.67 -3.04
N GLU A 18 13.08 24.18 -4.04
CA GLU A 18 13.32 23.95 -5.47
C GLU A 18 13.30 22.48 -5.89
N TRP A 19 12.73 21.60 -5.06
CA TRP A 19 12.64 20.17 -5.31
C TRP A 19 11.50 19.81 -6.29
N ASP A 20 10.66 20.79 -6.60
CA ASP A 20 9.59 20.72 -7.60
C ASP A 20 10.14 20.75 -9.03
N LYS A 21 11.44 21.06 -9.19
CA LYS A 21 12.17 21.03 -10.48
C LYS A 21 12.62 19.62 -10.89
N ILE A 22 12.36 18.61 -10.06
CA ILE A 22 12.68 17.21 -10.35
C ILE A 22 11.63 16.62 -11.29
N LEU A 23 12.07 15.81 -12.25
CA LEU A 23 11.17 15.16 -13.22
C LEU A 23 10.23 14.16 -12.51
N PRO A 24 8.94 14.06 -12.92
CA PRO A 24 8.01 13.07 -12.38
C PRO A 24 8.52 11.62 -12.46
N SER A 25 9.33 11.30 -13.47
CA SER A 25 9.95 9.97 -13.61
C SER A 25 10.94 9.64 -12.48
N HIS A 26 11.64 10.63 -11.93
CA HIS A 26 12.53 10.41 -10.79
C HIS A 26 11.74 10.27 -9.48
N VAL A 27 10.67 11.05 -9.32
CA VAL A 27 9.76 10.89 -8.18
C VAL A 27 9.08 9.51 -8.21
N MET A 28 8.73 9.01 -9.41
CA MET A 28 8.22 7.65 -9.59
C MET A 28 9.24 6.59 -9.15
N LEU A 29 10.53 6.79 -9.45
CA LEU A 29 11.58 5.87 -8.98
C LEU A 29 11.62 5.84 -7.45
N HIS A 30 11.57 6.99 -6.78
CA HIS A 30 11.52 7.06 -5.32
C HIS A 30 10.25 6.39 -4.77
N ALA A 31 9.09 6.60 -5.39
CA ALA A 31 7.86 5.91 -5.00
C ALA A 31 7.97 4.38 -5.07
N ILE A 32 8.75 3.85 -6.02
CA ILE A 32 9.01 2.41 -6.13
C ILE A 32 9.94 1.94 -5.00
N GLU A 33 10.91 2.75 -4.61
CA GLU A 33 11.79 2.49 -3.48
C GLU A 33 10.99 2.43 -2.17
N GLU A 34 10.14 3.43 -1.88
CA GLU A 34 9.29 3.43 -0.67
C GLU A 34 8.28 2.27 -0.68
N LEU A 35 7.73 1.93 -1.85
CA LEU A 35 6.87 0.75 -1.98
C LEU A 35 7.63 -0.55 -1.66
N GLY A 36 8.93 -0.59 -1.94
CA GLY A 36 9.81 -1.69 -1.56
C GLY A 36 9.96 -1.84 -0.05
N GLU A 37 10.15 -0.74 0.68
CA GLU A 37 10.23 -0.75 2.14
C GLU A 37 8.88 -1.12 2.77
N VAL A 38 7.77 -0.56 2.28
CA VAL A 38 6.40 -1.00 2.67
C VAL A 38 6.24 -2.51 2.45
N SER A 39 6.66 -3.03 1.29
CA SER A 39 6.56 -4.46 0.98
C SER A 39 7.37 -5.32 1.95
N LYS A 40 8.58 -4.89 2.30
CA LYS A 40 9.45 -5.58 3.27
C LYS A 40 8.79 -5.68 4.64
N LEU A 41 8.18 -4.60 5.13
CA LEU A 41 7.51 -4.58 6.44
C LEU A 41 6.23 -5.42 6.44
N VAL A 42 5.43 -5.37 5.37
CA VAL A 42 4.25 -6.26 5.22
C VAL A 42 4.68 -7.73 5.21
N GLN A 43 5.77 -8.07 4.53
CA GLN A 43 6.33 -9.43 4.56
C GLN A 43 6.79 -9.87 5.96
N MET A 44 7.27 -8.94 6.79
CA MET A 44 7.59 -9.24 8.20
C MET A 44 6.32 -9.48 9.03
N ILE A 45 5.25 -8.71 8.79
CA ILE A 45 3.95 -8.90 9.45
C ILE A 45 3.37 -10.28 9.13
N GLU A 46 3.50 -10.73 7.88
CA GLU A 46 2.99 -12.03 7.42
C GLU A 46 3.90 -13.20 7.78
N GLY A 47 5.07 -12.94 8.37
CA GLY A 47 6.06 -13.98 8.74
C GLY A 47 6.82 -14.58 7.56
N TYR A 48 6.68 -14.04 6.35
CA TYR A 48 7.49 -14.41 5.19
C TYR A 48 8.96 -13.97 5.37
N ARG A 49 9.17 -12.80 5.98
CA ARG A 49 10.47 -12.27 6.35
C ARG A 49 10.63 -12.27 7.87
N VAL A 50 11.84 -12.53 8.36
CA VAL A 50 12.16 -12.41 9.79
C VAL A 50 11.97 -10.96 10.23
N ASN A 51 11.19 -10.75 11.28
CA ASN A 51 11.08 -9.45 11.94
C ASN A 51 12.33 -9.21 12.80
N ASP A 52 13.13 -8.22 12.43
CA ASP A 52 14.33 -7.78 13.14
C ASP A 52 14.09 -6.57 14.07
N LEU A 53 12.86 -6.07 14.13
CA LEU A 53 12.46 -4.99 15.03
C LEU A 53 12.16 -5.52 16.44
N PRO A 54 12.34 -4.69 17.48
CA PRO A 54 12.25 -5.12 18.89
C PRO A 54 10.84 -5.55 19.31
N SER A 55 9.80 -5.19 18.54
CA SER A 55 8.43 -5.61 18.78
C SER A 55 7.57 -5.49 17.53
N THR A 56 6.38 -6.09 17.55
CA THR A 56 5.36 -5.88 16.51
C THR A 56 4.82 -4.45 16.51
N GLU A 57 4.90 -3.72 17.63
CA GLU A 57 4.50 -2.31 17.66
C GLU A 57 5.51 -1.45 16.89
N ALA A 58 6.80 -1.64 17.14
CA ALA A 58 7.86 -0.97 16.37
C ALA A 58 7.75 -1.26 14.86
N LEU A 59 7.32 -2.47 14.48
CA LEU A 59 7.04 -2.82 13.08
C LEU A 59 5.85 -2.04 12.49
N ARG A 60 4.81 -1.76 13.29
CA ARG A 60 3.69 -0.94 12.85
C ARG A 60 4.06 0.54 12.75
N GLU A 61 4.84 1.04 13.70
CA GLU A 61 5.35 2.42 13.68
C GLU A 61 6.22 2.66 12.45
N GLU A 62 7.13 1.73 12.12
CA GLU A 62 7.94 1.83 10.90
C GLU A 62 7.06 1.78 9.65
N LEU A 63 6.06 0.88 9.61
CA LEU A 63 5.15 0.79 8.47
C LEU A 63 4.33 2.08 8.29
N GLU A 64 3.97 2.76 9.37
CA GLU A 64 3.29 4.05 9.30
C GLU A 64 4.16 5.10 8.58
N LEU A 65 5.46 5.15 8.89
CA LEU A 65 6.41 6.06 8.25
C LEU A 65 6.61 5.73 6.77
N GLU A 66 6.84 4.48 6.43
CA GLU A 66 7.06 4.06 5.03
C GLU A 66 5.80 4.26 4.17
N LEU A 67 4.61 4.04 4.73
CA LEU A 67 3.35 4.39 4.06
C LEU A 67 3.23 5.90 3.84
N SER A 68 3.66 6.71 4.81
CA SER A 68 3.69 8.16 4.66
C SER A 68 4.64 8.58 3.54
N ASP A 69 5.85 8.05 3.49
CA ASP A 69 6.85 8.41 2.48
C ASP A 69 6.39 8.03 1.06
N LEU A 70 5.83 6.83 0.89
CA LEU A 70 5.17 6.43 -0.35
C LEU A 70 4.06 7.42 -0.76
N VAL A 71 3.18 7.77 0.18
CA VAL A 71 2.06 8.68 -0.08
C VAL A 71 2.56 10.08 -0.45
N VAL A 72 3.61 10.60 0.19
CA VAL A 72 4.25 11.88 -0.16
C VAL A 72 4.70 11.85 -1.62
N MET A 73 5.37 10.78 -2.07
CA MET A 73 5.80 10.64 -3.46
C MET A 73 4.61 10.64 -4.43
N LEU A 74 3.51 9.97 -4.09
CA LEU A 74 2.30 9.97 -4.92
C LEU A 74 1.65 11.35 -5.03
N PHE A 75 1.56 12.11 -3.93
CA PHE A 75 1.06 13.49 -3.96
C PHE A 75 2.00 14.40 -4.76
N LYS A 76 3.31 14.17 -4.68
CA LYS A 76 4.31 14.89 -5.48
C LYS A 76 4.14 14.66 -6.97
N ILE A 77 4.02 13.40 -7.39
CA ILE A 77 3.71 13.06 -8.78
C ILE A 77 2.40 13.74 -9.21
N ALA A 78 1.36 13.68 -8.37
CA ALA A 78 0.08 14.27 -8.69
C ALA A 78 0.17 15.78 -8.94
N TYR A 79 0.81 16.56 -8.06
CA TYR A 79 0.87 18.00 -8.27
C TYR A 79 1.79 18.40 -9.43
N LEU A 80 2.87 17.64 -9.69
CA LEU A 80 3.75 17.87 -10.85
C LEU A 80 3.00 17.61 -12.17
N CYS A 81 2.08 16.64 -12.16
CA CYS A 81 1.21 16.30 -13.28
C CYS A 81 -0.11 17.11 -13.29
N GLN A 82 -0.25 18.14 -12.47
CA GLN A 82 -1.44 18.99 -12.39
C GLN A 82 -2.74 18.23 -12.04
N ILE A 83 -2.63 17.20 -11.21
CA ILE A 83 -3.74 16.39 -10.73
C ILE A 83 -4.13 16.83 -9.31
N ASP A 84 -5.41 17.18 -9.12
CA ASP A 84 -6.02 17.32 -7.80
C ASP A 84 -6.35 15.93 -7.25
N MET A 85 -5.69 15.55 -6.15
CA MET A 85 -5.84 14.21 -5.58
C MET A 85 -7.22 13.98 -4.93
N GLU A 86 -7.84 15.00 -4.38
CA GLU A 86 -9.16 14.90 -3.74
C GLU A 86 -10.23 14.61 -4.80
N GLU A 87 -10.20 15.32 -5.93
CA GLU A 87 -11.09 15.04 -7.07
C GLU A 87 -10.81 13.67 -7.70
N ALA A 88 -9.53 13.30 -7.82
CA ALA A 88 -9.14 12.00 -8.37
C ALA A 88 -9.67 10.84 -7.53
N LEU A 89 -9.57 10.95 -6.20
CA LEU A 89 -10.08 9.96 -5.25
C LEU A 89 -11.61 9.95 -5.21
N ALA A 90 -12.27 11.11 -5.23
CA ALA A 90 -13.74 11.19 -5.28
C ALA A 90 -14.29 10.55 -6.57
N ARG A 91 -13.61 10.73 -7.71
CA ARG A 91 -13.94 10.03 -8.96
C ARG A 91 -13.69 8.51 -8.85
N GLY A 92 -12.59 8.11 -8.22
CA GLY A 92 -12.28 6.70 -7.95
C GLY A 92 -13.33 6.01 -7.09
N GLN A 93 -13.80 6.70 -6.05
CA GLN A 93 -14.88 6.24 -5.18
C GLN A 93 -16.17 5.98 -5.98
N ARG A 94 -16.66 6.97 -6.74
CA ARG A 94 -17.86 6.79 -7.57
C ARG A 94 -17.73 5.61 -8.54
N LYS A 95 -16.57 5.48 -9.19
CA LYS A 95 -16.27 4.35 -10.08
C LYS A 95 -16.30 3.01 -9.33
N ALA A 96 -15.83 2.96 -8.09
CA ALA A 96 -15.86 1.75 -7.27
C ALA A 96 -17.30 1.38 -6.86
N ASP A 97 -18.10 2.36 -6.44
CA ASP A 97 -19.51 2.17 -6.06
C ASP A 97 -20.35 1.67 -7.26
N GLU A 98 -20.12 2.24 -8.45
CA GLU A 98 -20.77 1.78 -9.69
C GLU A 98 -20.35 0.37 -10.09
N ARG A 99 -19.08 0.01 -9.88
CA ARG A 99 -18.54 -1.31 -10.25
C ARG A 99 -18.95 -2.41 -9.29
N PHE A 100 -19.10 -2.10 -8.00
CA PHE A 100 -19.39 -3.06 -6.93
C PHE A 100 -20.58 -2.59 -6.07
N PRO A 101 -21.81 -2.54 -6.63
CA PRO A 101 -22.96 -1.94 -5.95
C PRO A 101 -23.54 -2.80 -4.82
N ASP A 102 -23.29 -4.12 -4.82
CA ASP A 102 -23.77 -5.03 -3.77
C ASP A 102 -22.64 -5.38 -2.78
N PRO A 103 -22.70 -4.92 -1.53
CA PRO A 103 -21.72 -5.27 -0.51
C PRO A 103 -21.57 -6.78 -0.27
N LYS A 104 -22.58 -7.60 -0.62
CA LYS A 104 -22.54 -9.07 -0.47
C LYS A 104 -21.58 -9.76 -1.45
N THR A 105 -21.22 -9.11 -2.56
CA THR A 105 -20.22 -9.63 -3.51
C THR A 105 -18.87 -9.85 -2.81
N GLY A 106 -18.46 -8.94 -1.93
CA GLY A 106 -17.17 -9.02 -1.21
C GLY A 106 -17.02 -10.30 -0.36
N PRO A 107 -17.92 -10.60 0.59
CA PRO A 107 -17.89 -11.83 1.37
C PRO A 107 -17.93 -13.10 0.50
N ALA A 108 -18.76 -13.12 -0.55
CA ALA A 108 -18.86 -14.27 -1.44
C ALA A 108 -17.55 -14.54 -2.20
N ASP A 109 -16.91 -13.50 -2.72
CA ASP A 109 -15.62 -13.57 -3.41
C ASP A 109 -14.50 -14.00 -2.47
N ARG A 110 -14.48 -13.44 -1.25
CA ARG A 110 -13.52 -13.81 -0.21
C ARG A 110 -13.65 -15.29 0.18
N ASP A 111 -14.87 -15.78 0.40
CA ASP A 111 -15.10 -17.18 0.75
C ASP A 111 -14.73 -18.11 -0.42
N ALA A 112 -14.98 -17.69 -1.66
CA ALA A 112 -14.56 -18.41 -2.85
C ALA A 112 -13.02 -18.44 -2.98
N TYR A 113 -12.34 -17.33 -2.73
CA TYR A 113 -10.88 -17.26 -2.66
C TYR A 113 -10.32 -18.22 -1.62
N TRP A 114 -10.79 -18.18 -0.36
CA TRP A 114 -10.29 -19.06 0.69
C TRP A 114 -10.57 -20.54 0.45
N ARG A 115 -11.68 -20.88 -0.22
CA ARG A 115 -11.92 -22.27 -0.67
C ARG A 115 -10.90 -22.73 -1.70
N ARG A 116 -10.52 -21.87 -2.66
CA ARG A 116 -9.48 -22.19 -3.64
C ARG A 116 -8.10 -22.27 -3.00
N PHE A 117 -7.77 -21.33 -2.12
CA PHE A 117 -6.46 -21.28 -1.46
C PHE A 117 -6.24 -22.47 -0.53
N ARG A 118 -7.22 -22.84 0.31
CA ARG A 118 -7.12 -24.03 1.17
C ARG A 118 -6.92 -25.30 0.36
N ARG A 119 -7.68 -25.48 -0.72
CA ARG A 119 -7.50 -26.60 -1.63
C ARG A 119 -6.08 -26.65 -2.22
N TYR A 120 -5.57 -25.51 -2.65
CA TYR A 120 -4.18 -25.43 -3.15
C TYR A 120 -3.17 -25.83 -2.07
N VAL A 121 -3.32 -25.35 -0.83
CA VAL A 121 -2.45 -25.72 0.30
C VAL A 121 -2.51 -27.22 0.60
N GLU A 122 -3.71 -27.81 0.60
CA GLU A 122 -3.94 -29.26 0.78
C GLU A 122 -3.29 -30.08 -0.35
N GLU A 123 -3.55 -29.71 -1.62
CA GLU A 123 -3.02 -30.40 -2.80
C GLU A 123 -1.50 -30.27 -2.93
N ALA A 124 -0.92 -29.16 -2.46
CA ALA A 124 0.51 -28.89 -2.49
C ALA A 124 1.25 -29.42 -1.23
N GLU A 125 0.56 -30.09 -0.30
CA GLU A 125 1.11 -30.61 0.96
C GLU A 125 1.84 -29.56 1.82
N LEU A 126 1.48 -28.28 1.67
CA LEU A 126 2.13 -27.15 2.34
C LEU A 126 1.78 -27.06 3.84
N ASP A 127 0.78 -27.82 4.29
CA ASP A 127 0.30 -27.89 5.68
C ASP A 127 0.96 -29.00 6.51
N SER A 128 1.95 -29.72 5.95
CA SER A 128 2.59 -30.89 6.55
C SER A 128 3.60 -30.57 7.68
N ALA A 129 3.29 -29.60 8.53
CA ALA A 129 4.08 -29.28 9.73
C ALA A 129 3.70 -30.13 10.98
N THR A 130 3.04 -31.29 10.81
CA THR A 130 2.88 -32.27 11.88
C THR A 130 3.14 -33.71 11.43
N GLY A 131 4.40 -34.14 11.56
CA GLY A 131 4.74 -35.48 12.05
C GLY A 131 5.16 -36.55 11.04
N SER A 132 6.47 -36.76 10.90
CA SER A 132 7.09 -38.07 11.15
C SER A 132 8.62 -37.96 11.06
N ASN A 133 9.26 -37.57 12.16
CA ASN A 133 10.60 -38.06 12.46
C ASN A 133 10.43 -39.31 13.32
N ARG A 134 10.51 -40.48 12.67
CA ARG A 134 10.81 -41.78 13.31
C ARG A 134 12.22 -42.14 12.93
#